data_AF-A0A832MRD2-F1
#
_entry.id   AF-A0A832MRD2-F1
#
_cell.length_a   1.000
_cell.length_b   1.000
_cell.length_c   1.000
_cell.angle_alpha   90.00
_cell.angle_beta   90.00
_cell.angle_gamma   90.00
#
_symmetry.space_group_name_H-M   'P 1'
#
loop_
_entity.id
_entity.type
_entity.pdbx_description
1 polymer ?
#
loop_
_entity_poly.entity_id
_entity_poly.type
_entity_poly.pdbx_seq_one_letter_code
_entity_poly.pdbx_strand_id
1 'polypeptide(L)'
;MREEIKLLGVVILLGWSVFMSGCTAALVGTAAAGAGVGTYVYVSGELRTDYYYPFERVWKATEQALAHLKASEVLPSKKIGEGSISCVINGQKVWIKVLFREKNVTNVGVRVGLLGDERASKMIHSVIQDYVRG
;
A
#
# COMPACT_ATOMS: atom_id res chain seq x y z
N MET A 1 40.23 4.09 39.56
CA MET A 1 40.65 3.24 38.41
C MET A 1 39.80 1.98 38.21
N ARG A 2 39.41 1.23 39.26
CA ARG A 2 38.59 -0.01 39.13
C ARG A 2 37.09 0.25 38.84
N GLU A 3 36.55 1.38 39.27
CA GLU A 3 35.13 1.75 39.10
C GLU A 3 34.83 2.25 37.67
N GLU A 4 35.74 3.03 37.08
CA GLU A 4 35.67 3.49 35.67
C GLU A 4 35.57 2.33 34.66
N ILE A 5 36.29 1.23 34.93
CA ILE A 5 36.30 0.03 34.08
C ILE A 5 34.96 -0.73 34.16
N LYS A 6 34.30 -0.72 35.34
CA LYS A 6 32.96 -1.31 35.51
C LYS A 6 31.89 -0.47 34.79
N LEU A 7 31.99 0.86 34.86
CA LEU A 7 31.11 1.78 34.16
C LEU A 7 31.25 1.64 32.63
N LEU A 8 32.49 1.55 32.12
CA LEU A 8 32.77 1.26 30.71
C LEU A 8 32.21 -0.10 30.26
N GLY A 9 32.36 -1.14 31.10
CA GLY A 9 31.79 -2.47 30.81
C GLY A 9 30.26 -2.48 30.76
N VAL A 10 29.59 -1.76 31.65
CA VAL A 10 28.12 -1.63 31.69
C VAL A 10 27.60 -0.82 30.50
N VAL A 11 28.30 0.25 30.08
CA VAL A 11 27.91 1.06 28.90
C VAL A 11 28.05 0.24 27.61
N ILE A 12 29.09 -0.58 27.48
CA ILE A 12 29.27 -1.47 26.32
C ILE A 12 28.21 -2.58 26.29
N LEU A 13 27.83 -3.13 27.45
CA LEU A 13 26.74 -4.11 27.57
C LEU A 13 25.36 -3.51 27.27
N LEU A 14 25.08 -2.27 27.71
CA LEU A 14 23.82 -1.58 27.40
C LEU A 14 23.72 -1.22 25.90
N GLY A 15 24.83 -0.79 25.28
CA GLY A 15 24.88 -0.46 23.85
C GLY A 15 24.65 -1.68 22.94
N TRP A 16 25.13 -2.86 23.33
CA TRP A 16 24.95 -4.09 22.57
C TRP A 16 23.48 -4.54 22.51
N SER A 17 22.70 -4.27 23.57
CA SER A 17 21.29 -4.64 23.63
C SER A 17 20.42 -3.78 22.70
N VAL A 18 20.83 -2.54 22.39
CA VAL A 18 20.12 -1.67 21.44
C VAL A 18 20.38 -2.11 19.99
N PHE A 19 21.55 -2.67 19.70
CA PHE A 19 21.92 -3.10 18.35
C PHE A 19 21.16 -4.35 17.88
N MET A 20 20.68 -5.19 18.80
CA MET A 20 19.84 -6.36 18.47
C MET A 20 18.34 -6.04 18.36
N SER A 21 17.90 -4.83 18.73
CA SER A 21 16.49 -4.41 18.60
C SER A 21 16.19 -3.68 17.26
N GLY A 22 17.12 -3.70 16.31
CA GLY A 22 16.98 -3.02 15.01
C GLY A 22 16.33 -3.83 13.89
N CYS A 23 15.94 -5.09 14.14
CA CYS A 23 15.30 -5.96 13.13
C CYS A 23 13.84 -6.27 13.47
N THR A 24 13.12 -5.32 14.08
CA THR A 24 11.68 -5.26 13.85
C THR A 24 11.50 -4.82 12.41
N ALA A 25 11.44 -5.85 11.54
CA ALA A 25 10.75 -5.81 10.28
C ALA A 25 9.63 -4.78 10.39
N ALA A 26 9.65 -3.85 9.46
CA ALA A 26 8.56 -2.99 9.11
C ALA A 26 7.28 -3.84 8.96
N LEU A 27 6.65 -4.16 10.09
CA LEU A 27 5.24 -4.47 10.22
C LEU A 27 4.54 -3.12 10.09
N VAL A 28 4.78 -2.48 8.95
CA VAL A 28 4.09 -1.29 8.46
C VAL A 28 2.77 -1.80 7.91
N GLY A 29 1.99 -2.45 8.77
CA GLY A 29 0.56 -2.18 8.85
C GLY A 29 0.42 -0.81 9.49
N THR A 30 1.02 0.23 8.89
CA THR A 30 0.73 1.59 9.28
C THR A 30 -0.74 1.78 9.00
N ALA A 31 -1.52 1.84 10.06
CA ALA A 31 -2.74 2.62 10.12
C ALA A 31 -2.40 4.09 9.83
N ALA A 32 -1.89 4.38 8.63
CA ALA A 32 -1.95 5.70 8.04
C ALA A 32 -3.38 5.83 7.50
N ALA A 33 -4.33 5.96 8.43
CA ALA A 33 -5.69 6.34 8.11
C ALA A 33 -5.66 7.79 7.60
N GLY A 34 -5.33 7.95 6.32
CA GLY A 34 -5.52 9.21 5.63
C GLY A 34 -7.02 9.44 5.50
N ALA A 35 -7.55 10.54 6.02
CA ALA A 35 -8.98 10.90 5.99
C ALA A 35 -9.68 10.47 4.68
N GLY A 36 -10.49 9.42 4.72
CA GLY A 36 -11.20 8.88 3.54
C GLY A 36 -10.68 7.54 2.99
N VAL A 37 -9.58 7.00 3.51
CA VAL A 37 -9.07 5.66 3.18
C VAL A 37 -8.83 4.88 4.48
N GLY A 38 -9.37 3.66 4.55
CA GLY A 38 -9.17 2.70 5.64
C GLY A 38 -7.76 2.11 5.65
N THR A 39 -7.55 1.12 6.49
CA THR A 39 -6.24 0.50 6.73
C THR A 39 -5.65 -0.12 5.46
N TYR A 40 -4.39 0.19 5.18
CA TYR A 40 -3.61 -0.53 4.17
C TYR A 40 -3.24 -1.92 4.68
N VAL A 41 -3.69 -2.95 3.97
CA VAL A 41 -3.42 -4.35 4.29
C VAL A 41 -2.62 -4.96 3.15
N TYR A 42 -1.33 -5.22 3.38
CA TYR A 42 -0.48 -5.92 2.41
C TYR A 42 -0.46 -7.41 2.73
N VAL A 43 -0.99 -8.24 1.82
CA VAL A 43 -1.03 -9.69 1.99
C VAL A 43 -0.61 -10.38 0.70
N SER A 44 0.38 -11.25 0.79
CA SER A 44 0.82 -12.13 -0.31
C SER A 44 1.11 -11.40 -1.63
N GLY A 45 1.71 -10.20 -1.57
CA GLY A 45 2.08 -9.42 -2.74
C GLY A 45 1.01 -8.46 -3.26
N GLU A 46 -0.17 -8.44 -2.64
CA GLU A 46 -1.29 -7.55 -2.98
C GLU A 46 -1.52 -6.56 -1.84
N LEU A 47 -1.55 -5.26 -2.18
CA LEU A 47 -1.90 -4.20 -1.24
C LEU A 47 -3.39 -3.92 -1.37
N ARG A 48 -4.14 -4.06 -0.28
CA ARG A 48 -5.57 -3.76 -0.23
C ARG A 48 -5.83 -2.55 0.65
N THR A 49 -6.80 -1.74 0.28
CA THR A 49 -7.25 -0.62 1.09
C THR A 49 -8.73 -0.37 0.86
N ASP A 50 -9.44 0.06 1.90
CA ASP A 50 -10.84 0.48 1.79
C ASP A 50 -10.92 1.98 1.51
N TYR A 51 -11.72 2.39 0.53
CA TYR A 51 -12.02 3.78 0.24
C TYR A 51 -13.44 4.08 0.72
N TYR A 52 -13.62 5.11 1.55
CA TYR A 52 -14.94 5.55 2.03
C TYR A 52 -15.68 6.42 0.99
N TYR A 53 -15.73 5.91 -0.24
CA TYR A 53 -16.36 6.54 -1.39
C TYR A 53 -17.17 5.53 -2.21
N PRO A 54 -18.20 5.98 -2.94
CA PRO A 54 -19.00 5.11 -3.79
C PRO A 54 -18.17 4.53 -4.93
N PHE A 55 -18.48 3.29 -5.33
CA PHE A 55 -17.75 2.52 -6.34
C PHE A 55 -17.52 3.30 -7.63
N GLU A 56 -18.53 4.03 -8.13
CA GLU A 56 -18.41 4.77 -9.38
C GLU A 56 -17.37 5.90 -9.32
N ARG A 57 -17.21 6.54 -8.15
CA ARG A 57 -16.17 7.57 -7.94
C ARG A 57 -14.78 6.93 -7.91
N VAL A 58 -14.63 5.85 -7.17
CA VAL A 58 -13.35 5.12 -7.04
C VAL A 58 -12.93 4.52 -8.38
N TRP A 59 -13.88 3.99 -9.15
CA TRP A 59 -13.63 3.46 -10.48
C TRP A 59 -13.08 4.54 -11.42
N LYS A 60 -13.75 5.68 -11.52
CA LYS A 60 -13.29 6.81 -12.35
C LYS A 60 -11.92 7.33 -11.91
N ALA A 61 -11.71 7.49 -10.61
CA ALA A 61 -10.41 7.93 -10.09
C ALA A 61 -9.30 6.92 -10.39
N THR A 62 -9.62 5.62 -10.40
CA THR A 62 -8.67 4.57 -10.78
C THR A 62 -8.30 4.66 -12.26
N GLU A 63 -9.28 4.88 -13.15
CA GLU A 63 -9.02 5.09 -14.58
C GLU A 63 -8.17 6.34 -14.83
N GLN A 64 -8.46 7.45 -14.13
CA GLN A 64 -7.66 8.68 -14.19
C GLN A 64 -6.23 8.48 -13.67
N ALA A 65 -6.07 7.76 -12.55
CA ALA A 65 -4.75 7.42 -12.01
C ALA A 65 -3.94 6.57 -12.99
N LEU A 66 -4.57 5.59 -13.65
CA LEU A 66 -3.90 4.77 -14.68
C LEU A 66 -3.48 5.61 -15.89
N ALA A 67 -4.31 6.55 -16.32
CA ALA A 67 -3.96 7.49 -17.38
C ALA A 67 -2.80 8.40 -16.97
N HIS A 68 -2.79 8.90 -15.73
CA HIS A 68 -1.68 9.69 -15.18
C HIS A 68 -0.37 8.91 -15.16
N LEU A 69 -0.41 7.65 -14.73
CA LEU A 69 0.73 6.76 -14.64
C LEU A 69 1.18 6.22 -16.02
N LYS A 70 0.54 6.65 -17.12
CA LYS A 70 0.82 6.21 -18.49
C LYS A 70 0.79 4.68 -18.61
N ALA A 71 -0.20 4.06 -17.99
CA ALA A 71 -0.39 2.62 -18.07
C ALA A 71 -0.60 2.19 -19.53
N SER A 72 0.11 1.16 -19.95
CA SER A 72 -0.06 0.49 -21.25
C SER A 72 -0.92 -0.75 -21.09
N GLU A 73 -1.50 -1.24 -22.18
CA GLU A 73 -2.31 -2.47 -22.22
C GLU A 73 -3.43 -2.50 -21.16
N VAL A 74 -4.14 -1.38 -20.99
CA VAL A 74 -5.21 -1.27 -20.00
C VAL A 74 -6.41 -2.10 -20.47
N LEU A 75 -6.69 -3.18 -19.74
CA LEU A 75 -7.82 -4.08 -19.95
C LEU A 75 -8.78 -3.94 -18.76
N PRO A 76 -9.74 -3.00 -18.83
CA PRO A 76 -10.77 -2.85 -17.82
C PRO A 76 -11.85 -3.92 -17.98
N SER A 77 -12.19 -4.59 -16.89
CA SER A 77 -13.30 -5.53 -16.76
C SER A 77 -14.23 -5.04 -15.66
N LYS A 78 -15.29 -4.33 -16.05
CA LYS A 78 -16.32 -3.83 -15.12
C LYS A 78 -17.49 -4.81 -15.10
N LYS A 79 -17.87 -5.29 -13.91
CA LYS A 79 -19.06 -6.10 -13.67
C LYS A 79 -19.98 -5.39 -12.67
N ILE A 80 -21.11 -6.01 -12.36
CA ILE A 80 -22.09 -5.47 -11.40
C ILE A 80 -21.53 -5.71 -9.98
N GLY A 81 -21.00 -4.66 -9.34
CA GLY A 81 -20.48 -4.70 -7.96
C GLY A 81 -19.02 -5.13 -7.81
N GLU A 82 -18.37 -5.55 -8.88
CA GLU A 82 -16.93 -5.82 -8.90
C GLU A 82 -16.31 -5.33 -10.20
N GLY A 83 -15.06 -4.92 -10.13
CA GLY A 83 -14.29 -4.49 -11.28
C GLY A 83 -12.86 -4.96 -11.16
N SER A 84 -12.23 -5.29 -12.27
CA SER A 84 -10.83 -5.68 -12.32
C SER A 84 -10.19 -5.02 -13.52
N ILE A 85 -8.99 -4.46 -13.34
CA ILE A 85 -8.23 -3.82 -14.40
C ILE A 85 -6.86 -4.47 -14.42
N SER A 86 -6.47 -5.00 -15.57
CA SER A 86 -5.10 -5.46 -15.82
C SER A 86 -4.40 -4.45 -16.70
N CYS A 87 -3.21 -4.03 -16.34
CA CYS A 87 -2.43 -3.07 -17.12
C CYS A 87 -0.93 -3.30 -16.92
N VAL A 88 -0.10 -2.59 -17.69
CA VAL A 88 1.35 -2.61 -17.55
C VAL A 88 1.83 -1.19 -17.28
N ILE A 89 2.50 -0.98 -16.14
CA ILE A 89 3.05 0.31 -15.73
C ILE A 89 4.56 0.16 -15.64
N ASN A 90 5.31 0.99 -16.38
CA ASN A 90 6.78 0.95 -16.40
C ASN A 90 7.38 -0.46 -16.65
N GLY A 91 6.74 -1.25 -17.52
CA GLY A 91 7.18 -2.62 -17.84
C GLY A 91 6.78 -3.69 -16.81
N GLN A 92 6.08 -3.32 -15.73
CA GLN A 92 5.57 -4.26 -14.73
C GLN A 92 4.07 -4.46 -14.91
N LYS A 93 3.64 -5.73 -14.85
CA LYS A 93 2.22 -6.09 -14.93
C LYS A 93 1.53 -5.77 -13.61
N VAL A 94 0.47 -4.98 -13.67
CA VAL A 94 -0.32 -4.54 -12.51
C VAL A 94 -1.73 -5.08 -12.63
N TRP A 95 -2.21 -5.68 -11.55
CA TRP A 95 -3.59 -6.12 -11.40
C TRP A 95 -4.26 -5.28 -10.33
N ILE A 96 -5.33 -4.61 -10.70
CA ILE A 96 -6.15 -3.80 -9.82
C ILE A 96 -7.51 -4.47 -9.72
N LYS A 97 -8.00 -4.68 -8.50
CA LYS A 97 -9.34 -5.18 -8.20
C LYS A 97 -10.08 -4.14 -7.39
N VAL A 98 -11.28 -3.81 -7.83
CA VAL A 98 -12.17 -2.86 -7.16
C VAL A 98 -13.44 -3.62 -6.79
N LEU A 99 -13.71 -3.75 -5.50
CA LEU A 99 -14.82 -4.52 -4.95
C LEU A 99 -15.77 -3.58 -4.22
N PHE A 100 -17.03 -3.56 -4.62
CA PHE A 100 -18.07 -2.87 -3.88
C PHE A 100 -18.31 -3.60 -2.55
N ARG A 101 -18.26 -2.88 -1.44
CA ARG A 101 -18.57 -3.43 -0.10
C ARG A 101 -19.91 -2.88 0.36
N GLU A 102 -20.04 -1.56 0.37
CA GLU A 102 -21.25 -0.83 0.77
C GLU A 102 -21.43 0.42 -0.10
N LYS A 103 -22.59 1.08 0.02
CA LYS A 103 -22.97 2.27 -0.77
C LYS A 103 -21.85 3.32 -0.86
N ASN A 104 -21.11 3.54 0.23
CA ASN A 104 -19.99 4.48 0.31
C ASN A 104 -18.68 3.82 0.73
N VAL A 105 -18.53 2.51 0.55
CA VAL A 105 -17.30 1.79 0.89
C VAL A 105 -16.91 0.88 -0.27
N THR A 106 -15.72 1.10 -0.81
CA THR A 106 -15.18 0.33 -1.93
C THR A 106 -13.79 -0.16 -1.56
N ASN A 107 -13.57 -1.46 -1.63
CA ASN A 107 -12.25 -2.04 -1.42
C ASN A 107 -11.47 -2.03 -2.73
N VAL A 108 -10.22 -1.61 -2.69
CA VAL A 108 -9.31 -1.65 -3.85
C VAL A 108 -8.08 -2.45 -3.48
N GLY A 109 -7.78 -3.47 -4.28
CA GLY A 109 -6.57 -4.27 -4.20
C GLY A 109 -5.67 -4.01 -5.39
N VAL A 110 -4.40 -3.70 -5.16
CA VAL A 110 -3.37 -3.48 -6.18
C VAL A 110 -2.23 -4.47 -5.98
N ARG A 111 -2.00 -5.31 -6.99
CA ARG A 111 -0.86 -6.23 -7.08
C ARG A 111 0.04 -5.80 -8.23
N VAL A 112 1.30 -5.57 -7.93
CA VAL A 112 2.32 -5.23 -8.92
C VAL A 112 3.28 -6.41 -9.10
N GLY A 113 3.37 -6.95 -10.31
CA GLY A 113 4.26 -8.04 -10.69
C GLY A 113 3.87 -9.41 -10.13
N LEU A 114 4.71 -10.41 -10.45
CA LEU A 114 4.54 -11.79 -9.97
C LEU A 114 4.81 -11.90 -8.46
N LEU A 115 5.89 -11.28 -7.98
CA LEU A 115 6.32 -11.35 -6.58
C LEU A 115 5.56 -10.39 -5.66
N GLY A 116 5.00 -9.31 -6.19
CA GLY A 116 4.39 -8.24 -5.41
C GLY A 116 5.40 -7.16 -5.06
N ASP A 117 5.06 -5.90 -5.34
CA ASP A 117 5.86 -4.72 -4.97
C ASP A 117 5.00 -3.77 -4.12
N GLU A 118 5.27 -3.75 -2.82
CA GLU A 118 4.53 -2.90 -1.87
C GLU A 118 4.74 -1.40 -2.15
N ARG A 119 5.95 -0.98 -2.55
CA ARG A 119 6.26 0.43 -2.82
C ARG A 119 5.50 0.92 -4.04
N ALA A 120 5.53 0.14 -5.13
CA ALA A 120 4.79 0.45 -6.34
C ALA A 120 3.28 0.44 -6.09
N SER A 121 2.76 -0.57 -5.37
CA SER A 121 1.34 -0.60 -4.98
C SER A 121 0.94 0.61 -4.14
N LYS A 122 1.75 1.02 -3.15
CA LYS A 122 1.49 2.22 -2.33
C LYS A 122 1.46 3.49 -3.17
N MET A 123 2.40 3.63 -4.12
CA MET A 123 2.44 4.77 -5.05
C MET A 123 1.14 4.85 -5.86
N ILE A 124 0.69 3.74 -6.45
CA ILE A 124 -0.56 3.70 -7.22
C ILE A 124 -1.75 4.10 -6.34
N HIS A 125 -1.83 3.56 -5.12
CA HIS A 125 -2.87 3.94 -4.17
C HIS A 125 -2.85 5.42 -3.80
N SER A 126 -1.67 6.03 -3.64
CA SER A 126 -1.56 7.47 -3.35
C SER A 126 -2.08 8.33 -4.49
N VAL A 127 -1.82 7.95 -5.75
CA VAL A 127 -2.35 8.67 -6.92
C VAL A 127 -3.86 8.51 -7.01
N ILE A 128 -4.38 7.28 -6.83
CA ILE A 128 -5.84 7.05 -6.78
C ILE A 128 -6.49 7.88 -5.67
N GLN A 129 -5.88 7.94 -4.49
CA GLN A 129 -6.41 8.72 -3.37
C GLN A 129 -6.49 10.22 -3.66
N ASP A 130 -5.52 10.77 -4.39
CA ASP A 130 -5.53 12.16 -4.84
C ASP A 130 -6.73 12.44 -5.76
N TYR A 131 -6.93 11.60 -6.77
CA TYR A 131 -8.07 11.70 -7.70
C TYR A 131 -9.43 11.41 -7.06
N VAL A 132 -9.50 10.60 -6.01
CA VAL A 132 -10.76 10.34 -5.30
C VAL A 132 -11.19 11.55 -4.46
N ARG A 133 -10.21 12.29 -3.91
CA ARG A 133 -10.43 13.47 -3.05
C ARG A 133 -10.69 14.75 -3.85
N GLY A 134 -10.06 14.91 -5.01
CA GLY A 134 -10.33 16.00 -5.96
C GLY A 134 -11.75 15.95 -6.53
#